data_AF-A0A397ZGS6-F1
#
_entry.id   AF-A0A397ZGS6-F1
#
_cell.length_a   1.000
_cell.length_b   1.000
_cell.length_c   1.000
_cell.angle_alpha   90.00
_cell.angle_beta   90.00
_cell.angle_gamma   90.00
#
_symmetry.space_group_name_H-M   'P 1'
#
loop_
_entity.id
_entity.type
_entity.pdbx_description
1 polymer ?
#
loop_
_entity_poly.entity_id
_entity_poly.type
_entity_poly.pdbx_seq_one_letter_code
_entity_poly.pdbx_strand_id
1 'polypeptide(L)'
;MLAVHRPSSAVSNGDSVQIPMMIASFQKRFPSLSRDTTAARFHTHEVGPNQCCSAVVQEISAPISTVWSVVRRFDNPQAYKHFLKSCSVIGGDGGNVGSLRQVHVVSGLPAGSSTERLDILDDERHVISFSVVGGDHRLSNYRSVTTLL
;
A
#
# COMPACT_ATOMS: atom_id res chain seq x y z
N MET A 1 3.90 6.21 -0.67
CA MET A 1 3.15 4.93 -0.73
C MET A 1 4.10 3.85 -1.23
N LEU A 2 4.25 2.77 -0.49
CA LEU A 2 4.91 1.55 -0.95
C LEU A 2 3.87 0.47 -1.22
N ALA A 3 3.98 -0.18 -2.36
CA ALA A 3 3.16 -1.32 -2.76
C ALA A 3 4.05 -2.53 -3.00
N VAL A 4 3.77 -3.64 -2.30
CA VAL A 4 4.43 -4.94 -2.49
C VAL A 4 3.41 -5.91 -3.06
N HIS A 5 3.72 -6.60 -4.15
CA HIS A 5 2.82 -7.59 -4.76
C HIS A 5 3.57 -8.66 -5.56
N ARG A 6 2.91 -9.76 -5.92
CA ARG A 6 3.47 -10.73 -6.86
C ARG A 6 3.20 -10.29 -8.32
N PRO A 7 4.19 -10.26 -9.22
CA PRO A 7 3.91 -10.09 -10.64
C PRO A 7 3.22 -11.35 -11.18
N SER A 8 2.17 -11.16 -11.98
CA SER A 8 1.57 -12.27 -12.72
C SER A 8 2.47 -12.59 -13.92
N SER A 9 2.97 -13.82 -13.96
CA SER A 9 3.90 -14.40 -14.95
C SER A 9 5.32 -13.82 -14.95
N ALA A 10 6.23 -14.46 -14.21
CA ALA A 10 7.63 -14.57 -14.56
C ALA A 10 8.04 -16.04 -14.43
N VAL A 11 8.59 -16.59 -15.52
CA VAL A 11 9.20 -17.91 -15.58
C VAL A 11 10.41 -17.90 -14.64
N SER A 12 10.46 -18.89 -13.75
CA SER A 12 11.59 -19.12 -12.87
C SER A 12 12.84 -19.43 -13.69
N ASN A 13 13.81 -18.53 -13.69
CA ASN A 13 15.20 -18.90 -13.85
C ASN A 13 15.95 -18.41 -12.63
N GLY A 14 16.71 -19.34 -12.03
CA GLY A 14 17.43 -19.15 -10.80
C GLY A 14 18.39 -17.97 -10.87
N ASP A 15 18.39 -17.17 -9.82
CA ASP A 15 19.57 -16.85 -9.03
C ASP A 15 19.09 -16.11 -7.77
N SER A 16 19.46 -16.63 -6.60
CA SER A 16 19.11 -16.07 -5.30
C SER A 16 19.88 -14.77 -5.07
N VAL A 17 19.28 -13.63 -5.39
CA VAL A 17 19.83 -12.31 -5.04
C VAL A 17 19.47 -11.99 -3.59
N GLN A 18 20.48 -12.05 -2.73
CA GLN A 18 20.38 -11.74 -1.30
C GLN A 18 19.97 -10.28 -1.04
N ILE A 19 18.84 -10.09 -0.34
CA ILE A 19 18.57 -9.48 0.99
C ILE A 19 18.99 -8.01 1.36
N PRO A 20 20.10 -7.34 0.95
CA PRO A 20 20.34 -5.93 1.36
C PRO A 20 19.85 -4.83 0.40
N MET A 21 19.32 -5.15 -0.78
CA MET A 21 19.25 -4.18 -1.90
C MET A 21 18.23 -3.03 -1.73
N MET A 22 17.21 -3.16 -0.86
CA MET A 22 16.11 -2.18 -0.75
C MET A 22 16.40 -0.98 0.16
N ILE A 23 17.10 -1.18 1.28
CA ILE A 23 17.53 -0.06 2.13
C ILE A 23 18.41 0.89 1.30
N ALA A 24 19.36 0.33 0.54
CA ALA A 24 20.23 1.10 -0.33
C ALA A 24 19.47 1.83 -1.46
N SER A 25 18.43 1.21 -2.03
CA SER A 25 17.65 1.80 -3.14
C SER A 25 16.72 2.93 -2.67
N PHE A 26 16.05 2.74 -1.53
CA PHE A 26 15.21 3.79 -0.91
C PHE A 26 16.06 4.96 -0.41
N GLN A 27 17.19 4.68 0.26
CA GLN A 27 18.13 5.71 0.72
C GLN A 27 18.83 6.45 -0.42
N LYS A 28 19.21 5.75 -1.51
CA LYS A 28 19.75 6.40 -2.72
C LYS A 28 18.74 7.33 -3.37
N ARG A 29 17.45 6.95 -3.37
CA ARG A 29 16.37 7.73 -3.99
C ARG A 29 15.90 8.88 -3.10
N PHE A 30 15.99 8.72 -1.77
CA PHE A 30 15.51 9.68 -0.78
C PHE A 30 16.51 9.85 0.38
N PRO A 31 17.66 10.49 0.14
CA PRO A 31 18.73 10.61 1.13
C PRO A 31 18.36 11.46 2.35
N SER A 32 17.30 12.27 2.26
CA SER A 32 16.74 13.05 3.38
C SER A 32 15.95 12.22 4.38
N LEU A 33 15.53 11.00 4.02
CA LEU A 33 14.81 10.10 4.91
C LEU A 33 15.82 9.25 5.69
N SER A 34 16.18 9.72 6.89
CA SER A 34 17.03 9.00 7.82
C SER A 34 16.56 7.54 8.01
N ARG A 35 17.51 6.64 8.25
CA ARG A 35 17.29 5.20 8.46
C ARG A 35 16.40 4.89 9.66
N ASP A 36 16.23 5.86 10.58
CA ASP A 36 15.39 5.75 11.77
C ASP A 36 14.01 6.39 11.64
N THR A 37 13.66 6.91 10.46
CA THR A 37 12.34 7.50 10.23
C THR A 37 11.26 6.43 10.29
N THR A 38 10.06 6.84 10.73
CA THR A 38 8.81 6.06 10.63
C THR A 38 8.68 5.43 9.25
N ALA A 39 8.96 6.18 8.18
CA ALA A 39 8.96 5.67 6.81
C ALA A 39 9.95 4.50 6.60
N ALA A 40 11.19 4.58 7.07
CA ALA A 40 12.16 3.49 6.90
C ALA A 40 11.67 2.19 7.57
N ARG A 41 11.03 2.27 8.74
CA ARG A 41 10.52 1.10 9.47
C ARG A 41 9.34 0.43 8.78
N PHE A 42 8.38 1.22 8.29
CA PHE A 42 7.14 0.70 7.73
C PHE A 42 7.22 0.35 6.24
N HIS A 43 8.28 0.80 5.54
CA HIS A 43 8.48 0.55 4.11
C HIS A 43 9.64 -0.42 3.84
N THR A 44 10.21 -1.05 4.88
CA THR A 44 11.15 -2.16 4.72
C THR A 44 10.37 -3.47 4.67
N HIS A 45 10.41 -4.14 3.52
CA HIS A 45 9.78 -5.43 3.33
C HIS A 45 10.77 -6.43 2.73
N GLU A 46 10.76 -7.65 3.26
CA GLU A 46 11.37 -8.78 2.57
C GLU A 46 10.55 -9.11 1.33
N VAL A 47 11.24 -9.22 0.20
CA VAL A 47 10.62 -9.49 -1.10
C VAL A 47 11.15 -10.81 -1.59
N GLY A 48 10.28 -11.81 -1.64
CA GLY A 48 10.62 -13.14 -2.10
C GLY A 48 10.86 -13.21 -3.61
N PRO A 49 11.38 -14.34 -4.14
CA PRO A 49 11.75 -14.50 -5.56
C PRO A 49 10.63 -14.25 -6.57
N ASN A 50 9.38 -14.31 -6.14
CA ASN A 50 8.19 -14.09 -6.96
C ASN A 50 7.37 -12.89 -6.47
N GLN A 51 8.03 -11.91 -5.87
CA GLN A 51 7.41 -10.67 -5.42
C GLN A 51 8.16 -9.49 -6.02
N CYS A 52 7.44 -8.39 -6.18
CA CYS A 52 7.98 -7.10 -6.53
C CYS A 52 7.50 -6.07 -5.51
N CYS A 53 8.22 -4.95 -5.47
CA CYS A 53 8.00 -3.87 -4.54
C CYS A 53 8.25 -2.56 -5.27
N SER A 54 7.40 -1.56 -5.04
CA SER A 54 7.51 -0.24 -5.65
C SER A 54 7.20 0.83 -4.61
N ALA A 55 7.97 1.92 -4.64
CA ALA A 55 7.84 3.06 -3.75
C ALA A 55 7.57 4.34 -4.56
N VAL A 56 6.60 5.13 -4.11
CA VAL A 56 6.30 6.47 -4.64
C VAL A 56 6.31 7.48 -3.49
N VAL A 57 6.96 8.61 -3.72
CA VAL A 57 6.94 9.78 -2.84
C VAL A 57 6.30 10.93 -3.60
N GLN A 58 5.43 11.66 -2.92
CA GLN A 58 4.72 12.81 -3.47
C GLN A 58 4.71 13.91 -2.42
N GLU A 59 5.16 15.09 -2.82
CA GLU A 59 5.09 16.30 -2.01
C GLU A 59 3.72 16.95 -2.16
N ILE A 60 3.14 17.42 -1.06
CA ILE A 60 1.84 18.08 -1.02
C ILE A 60 1.98 19.35 -0.21
N SER A 61 1.64 20.49 -0.81
CA SER A 61 1.66 21.80 -0.15
C SER A 61 0.40 22.01 0.72
N ALA A 62 0.24 21.21 1.77
CA ALA A 62 -0.84 21.32 2.74
C ALA A 62 -0.42 20.80 4.12
N PRO A 63 -1.08 21.22 5.22
CA PRO A 63 -0.79 20.68 6.56
C PRO A 63 -1.01 19.16 6.64
N ILE A 64 -0.16 18.47 7.40
CA ILE A 64 -0.22 17.01 7.55
C ILE A 64 -1.58 16.53 8.05
N SER A 65 -2.20 17.27 8.97
CA SER A 65 -3.54 16.96 9.51
C SER A 65 -4.62 17.00 8.42
N THR A 66 -4.53 17.95 7.49
CA THR A 66 -5.45 18.04 6.35
C THR A 66 -5.28 16.84 5.43
N VAL A 67 -4.05 16.49 5.06
CA VAL A 67 -3.79 15.35 4.18
C VAL A 67 -4.17 14.04 4.87
N TRP A 68 -3.82 13.89 6.14
CA TRP A 68 -4.13 12.70 6.94
C TRP A 68 -5.64 12.49 7.09
N SER A 69 -6.41 13.56 7.29
CA SER A 69 -7.88 13.48 7.37
C SER A 69 -8.52 12.83 6.13
N VAL A 70 -7.86 12.91 4.97
CA VAL A 70 -8.29 12.28 3.72
C VAL A 70 -7.71 10.86 3.61
N VAL A 71 -6.40 10.70 3.81
CA VAL A 71 -5.68 9.43 3.59
C VAL A 71 -6.12 8.33 4.56
N ARG A 72 -6.44 8.71 5.81
CA ARG A 72 -6.85 7.78 6.88
C ARG A 72 -8.22 7.13 6.65
N ARG A 73 -9.04 7.67 5.74
CA ARG A 73 -10.39 7.18 5.45
C ARG A 73 -10.34 5.90 4.65
N PHE A 74 -10.22 4.78 5.36
CA PHE A 74 -10.21 3.45 4.78
C PHE A 74 -11.54 3.14 4.06
N ASP A 75 -12.64 3.70 4.51
CA ASP A 75 -13.98 3.60 3.91
C ASP A 75 -14.15 4.41 2.61
N ASN A 76 -13.36 5.47 2.40
CA ASN A 76 -13.49 6.37 1.25
C ASN A 76 -12.17 6.61 0.48
N PRO A 77 -11.57 5.56 -0.11
CA PRO A 77 -10.39 5.69 -0.95
C PRO A 77 -10.60 6.52 -2.22
N GLN A 78 -11.84 6.65 -2.71
CA GLN A 78 -12.16 7.39 -3.95
C GLN A 78 -11.80 8.88 -3.85
N ALA A 79 -11.69 9.40 -2.62
CA ALA A 79 -11.28 10.78 -2.38
C ALA A 79 -9.87 11.10 -2.89
N TYR A 80 -9.01 10.09 -3.07
CA TYR A 80 -7.63 10.30 -3.56
C TYR A 80 -7.11 9.21 -4.50
N LYS A 81 -7.76 8.05 -4.63
CA LYS A 81 -7.40 7.00 -5.57
C LYS A 81 -8.27 7.08 -6.82
N HIS A 82 -7.62 7.13 -7.98
CA HIS A 82 -8.29 7.07 -9.26
C HIS A 82 -8.79 5.65 -9.59
N PHE A 83 -9.68 5.57 -10.59
CA PHE A 83 -10.23 4.32 -11.14
C PHE A 83 -11.09 3.46 -10.20
N LEU A 84 -11.47 3.98 -9.03
CA LEU A 84 -12.44 3.34 -8.16
C LEU A 84 -13.85 3.82 -8.50
N LYS A 85 -14.72 2.88 -8.85
CA LYS A 85 -16.16 3.11 -9.08
C LYS A 85 -16.92 3.27 -7.75
N SER A 86 -16.64 2.39 -6.79
CA SER A 86 -17.27 2.43 -5.47
C SER A 86 -16.40 1.75 -4.41
N CYS A 87 -16.70 2.04 -3.15
CA CYS A 87 -16.13 1.41 -1.98
C CYS A 87 -17.24 1.22 -0.95
N SER A 88 -17.30 0.05 -0.33
CA SER A 88 -18.20 -0.26 0.78
C SER A 88 -17.42 -0.97 1.88
N VAL A 89 -17.69 -0.62 3.14
CA VAL A 89 -17.22 -1.42 4.28
C VAL A 89 -18.11 -2.66 4.37
N ILE A 90 -17.50 -3.84 4.32
CA ILE A 90 -18.21 -5.14 4.31
C ILE A 90 -17.97 -5.95 5.58
N GLY A 91 -17.11 -5.47 6.47
CA GLY A 91 -16.85 -6.07 7.78
C GLY A 91 -16.13 -5.09 8.70
N GLY A 92 -16.51 -5.07 9.98
CA GLY A 92 -16.05 -4.05 10.92
C GLY A 92 -16.73 -2.69 10.68
N ASP A 93 -16.09 -1.62 11.16
CA ASP A 93 -16.61 -0.25 11.11
C ASP A 93 -15.83 0.66 10.14
N GLY A 94 -14.76 0.16 9.52
CA GLY A 94 -13.90 0.93 8.62
C GLY A 94 -12.94 1.88 9.33
N GLY A 95 -13.00 1.98 10.66
CA GLY A 95 -12.12 2.81 11.49
C GLY A 95 -11.12 2.00 12.31
N ASN A 96 -11.36 0.70 12.52
CA ASN A 96 -10.50 -0.15 13.32
C ASN A 96 -9.74 -1.20 12.49
N VAL A 97 -8.51 -1.51 12.91
CA VAL A 97 -7.67 -2.57 12.33
C VAL A 97 -8.46 -3.88 12.30
N GLY A 98 -8.37 -4.59 11.16
CA GLY A 98 -9.16 -5.79 10.87
C GLY A 98 -10.43 -5.52 10.07
N SER A 99 -10.88 -4.25 9.97
CA SER A 99 -12.01 -3.89 9.10
C SER A 99 -11.75 -4.27 7.64
N LEU A 100 -12.81 -4.65 6.95
CA LEU A 100 -12.81 -5.07 5.55
C LEU A 100 -13.59 -4.07 4.70
N ARG A 101 -13.04 -3.73 3.53
CA ARG A 101 -13.75 -3.00 2.48
C ARG A 101 -13.76 -3.79 1.18
N GLN A 102 -14.82 -3.64 0.41
CA GLN A 102 -14.86 -4.05 -0.99
C GLN A 102 -14.76 -2.79 -1.86
N VAL A 103 -13.77 -2.75 -2.74
CA VAL A 103 -13.64 -1.72 -3.75
C VAL A 103 -13.98 -2.29 -5.12
N HIS A 104 -14.73 -1.54 -5.91
CA HIS A 104 -14.98 -1.83 -7.31
C HIS A 104 -14.21 -0.84 -8.16
N VAL A 105 -13.54 -1.34 -9.20
CA VAL A 105 -12.87 -0.47 -10.17
C VAL A 105 -13.81 -0.12 -11.32
N VAL A 106 -13.48 0.91 -12.07
CA VAL A 106 -14.23 1.31 -13.27
C VAL A 106 -14.18 0.22 -14.35
N SER A 107 -15.23 0.13 -15.17
CA SER A 107 -15.33 -0.83 -16.27
C SER A 107 -14.21 -0.63 -17.31
N GLY A 108 -13.78 -1.73 -17.94
CA GLY A 108 -12.73 -1.70 -18.97
C GLY A 108 -11.31 -1.98 -18.43
N LEU A 109 -11.17 -2.18 -17.11
CA LEU A 109 -9.95 -2.70 -16.49
C LEU A 109 -10.05 -4.22 -16.27
N PRO A 110 -8.92 -4.96 -16.22
CA PRO A 110 -8.93 -6.42 -16.04
C PRO A 110 -9.44 -6.92 -14.69
N ALA A 111 -9.65 -6.03 -13.72
CA ALA A 111 -10.13 -6.37 -12.39
C ALA A 111 -11.58 -5.90 -12.22
N GLY A 112 -12.43 -6.68 -11.56
CA GLY A 112 -13.81 -6.28 -11.24
C GLY A 112 -13.97 -5.69 -9.84
N SER A 113 -13.25 -6.26 -8.86
CA SER A 113 -13.30 -5.85 -7.45
C SER A 113 -12.07 -6.31 -6.66
N SER A 114 -11.86 -5.70 -5.51
CA SER A 114 -10.84 -6.08 -4.53
C SER A 114 -11.46 -6.06 -3.13
N THR A 115 -11.22 -7.11 -2.35
CA THR A 115 -11.54 -7.15 -0.92
C THR A 115 -10.28 -6.88 -0.14
N GLU A 116 -10.29 -5.82 0.66
CA GLU A 116 -9.12 -5.29 1.33
C GLU A 116 -9.34 -5.25 2.84
N ARG A 117 -8.29 -5.56 3.60
CA ARG A 117 -8.28 -5.50 5.06
C ARG A 117 -7.37 -4.37 5.54
N LEU A 118 -7.86 -3.58 6.49
CA LEU A 118 -7.06 -2.58 7.19
C LEU A 118 -6.10 -3.29 8.16
N ASP A 119 -4.79 -3.18 7.91
CA ASP A 119 -3.76 -3.84 8.73
C ASP A 119 -3.13 -2.89 9.75
N ILE A 120 -3.01 -1.59 9.42
CA ILE A 120 -2.45 -0.57 10.29
C ILE A 120 -3.27 0.71 10.12
N LEU A 121 -3.62 1.33 11.24
CA LEU A 121 -4.07 2.72 11.30
C LEU A 121 -3.47 3.37 12.55
N ASP A 122 -2.44 4.20 12.35
CA ASP A 122 -1.72 4.89 13.41
C ASP A 122 -1.87 6.40 13.18
N ASP A 123 -2.74 7.04 13.95
CA ASP A 123 -3.04 8.47 13.85
C ASP A 123 -1.90 9.35 14.36
N GLU A 124 -1.10 8.87 15.33
CA GLU A 124 0.02 9.64 15.88
C GLU A 124 1.20 9.70 14.91
N ARG A 125 1.47 8.57 14.23
CA ARG A 125 2.57 8.44 13.27
C ARG A 125 2.14 8.64 11.82
N HIS A 126 0.84 8.88 11.59
CA HIS A 126 0.23 9.04 10.27
C HIS A 126 0.55 7.88 9.31
N VAL A 127 0.33 6.65 9.77
CA VAL A 127 0.59 5.41 9.00
C VAL A 127 -0.70 4.64 8.76
N ILE A 128 -0.97 4.31 7.49
CA ILE A 128 -2.06 3.41 7.11
C ILE A 128 -1.52 2.29 6.24
N SER A 129 -1.96 1.06 6.50
CA SER A 129 -1.63 -0.12 5.69
C SER A 129 -2.87 -0.95 5.41
N PHE A 130 -2.94 -1.53 4.21
CA PHE A 130 -3.94 -2.53 3.90
C PHE A 130 -3.34 -3.69 3.10
N SER A 131 -3.98 -4.84 3.22
CA SER A 131 -3.69 -6.03 2.42
C SER A 131 -4.92 -6.42 1.62
N VAL A 132 -4.67 -6.88 0.40
CA VAL A 132 -5.72 -7.46 -0.45
C VAL A 132 -5.89 -8.92 -0.04
N VAL A 133 -7.09 -9.28 0.39
CA VAL A 133 -7.43 -10.61 0.94
C VAL A 133 -8.36 -11.41 0.02
N GLY A 134 -8.85 -10.81 -1.06
CA GLY A 134 -9.69 -11.46 -2.08
C GLY A 134 -10.07 -10.47 -3.17
N GLY A 135 -10.89 -10.91 -4.13
CA GLY A 135 -11.37 -10.07 -5.22
C GLY A 135 -11.18 -10.70 -6.59
N ASP A 136 -11.66 -10.00 -7.61
CA ASP A 136 -11.58 -10.37 -9.01
C ASP A 136 -10.34 -9.72 -9.66
N HIS A 137 -9.17 -10.17 -9.24
CA HIS A 137 -7.88 -9.73 -9.81
C HIS A 137 -6.79 -10.78 -9.55
N ARG A 138 -5.69 -10.67 -10.30
CA ARG A 138 -4.52 -11.56 -10.15
C ARG A 138 -3.51 -11.11 -9.08
N LEU A 139 -3.85 -10.05 -8.33
CA LEU A 139 -3.02 -9.54 -7.24
C LEU A 139 -3.13 -10.46 -6.02
N SER A 140 -2.12 -11.31 -5.85
CA SER A 140 -1.97 -12.15 -4.65
C SER A 140 -0.98 -11.50 -3.71
N ASN A 141 -1.29 -11.53 -2.40
CA ASN A 141 -0.44 -11.00 -1.34
C ASN A 141 -0.05 -9.52 -1.56
N TYR A 142 -0.94 -8.73 -2.17
CA TYR A 142 -0.71 -7.30 -2.32
C TYR A 142 -0.82 -6.64 -0.94
N ARG A 143 0.20 -5.87 -0.57
CA ARG A 143 0.22 -5.04 0.64
C ARG A 143 0.65 -3.64 0.27
N SER A 144 -0.08 -2.66 0.78
CA SER A 144 0.25 -1.25 0.61
C SER A 144 0.43 -0.59 1.95
N VAL A 145 1.47 0.24 2.07
CA VAL A 145 1.73 1.09 3.23
C VAL A 145 1.86 2.54 2.76
N THR A 146 1.20 3.44 3.47
CA THR A 146 1.30 4.89 3.27
C THR A 146 1.67 5.54 4.59
N THR A 147 2.69 6.40 4.55
CA THR A 147 3.17 7.19 5.68
C THR A 147 3.22 8.64 5.23
N LEU A 148 2.75 9.55 6.07
CA LEU A 148 2.96 10.99 5.92
C LEU A 148 4.07 11.42 6.87
N LEU A 149 4.87 12.40 6.44
CA LEU A 149 6.05 12.90 7.14
C LEU A 149 5.92 14.39 7.40
#